data_AF-A0A0B8WLJ1-F1
#
_entry.id   AF-A0A0B8WLJ1-F1
#
_cell.length_a   1.000
_cell.length_b   1.000
_cell.length_c   1.000
_cell.angle_alpha   90.00
_cell.angle_beta   90.00
_cell.angle_gamma   90.00
#
_symmetry.space_group_name_H-M   'P 1'
#
loop_
_entity.id
_entity.type
_entity.pdbx_description
1 polymer ?
#
loop_
_entity_poly.entity_id
_entity_poly.type
_entity_poly.pdbx_seq_one_letter_code
_entity_poly.pdbx_strand_id
1 'polypeptide(L)'
;MTRIITLLNEKNHYLEKFYSLNEVELANFAQGQFDNLEHFYQTRERILEVLKYVDAQIEKVHDEEAQQNGITEGERREVKEALAIKDEYVARIIEQDIQVLACIEMAKNSIIRELQEVRRSRKAVGGYKSKTFNNRLNEEV
;
A
#
# COMPACT_ATOMS: atom_id res chain seq x y z
N MET A 1 14.88 -22.31 22.96
CA MET A 1 14.50 -21.55 21.76
C MET A 1 15.67 -20.67 21.40
N THR A 2 16.29 -20.96 20.26
CA THR A 2 17.48 -20.27 19.76
C THR A 2 17.12 -18.84 19.34
N ARG A 3 18.05 -17.89 19.49
CA ARG A 3 17.78 -16.46 19.25
C ARG A 3 17.32 -16.19 17.81
N ILE A 4 17.82 -16.97 16.85
CA ILE A 4 17.42 -16.91 15.45
C ILE A 4 15.93 -17.22 15.25
N ILE A 5 15.37 -18.20 15.97
CA ILE A 5 13.96 -18.60 15.86
C ILE A 5 13.05 -17.47 16.36
N THR A 6 13.43 -16.83 17.47
CA THR A 6 12.71 -15.66 17.99
C THR A 6 12.66 -14.52 16.96
N LEU A 7 13.79 -14.22 16.32
CA LEU A 7 13.86 -13.17 15.29
C LEU A 7 13.06 -13.53 14.04
N LEU A 8 13.07 -14.79 13.60
CA LEU A 8 12.25 -15.26 12.48
C LEU A 8 10.75 -15.16 12.78
N ASN A 9 10.34 -15.50 13.99
CA ASN A 9 8.95 -15.36 14.42
C ASN A 9 8.54 -13.88 14.56
N GLU A 10 9.43 -13.02 15.06
CA GLU A 10 9.20 -11.58 15.07
C GLU A 10 9.05 -11.02 13.65
N LYS A 11 9.90 -11.46 12.71
CA LYS A 11 9.77 -11.10 11.29
C LYS A 11 8.39 -11.50 10.75
N ASN A 12 7.96 -12.73 11.01
CA ASN A 12 6.65 -13.23 10.57
C ASN A 12 5.49 -12.44 11.17
N HIS A 13 5.58 -12.04 12.45
CA HIS A 13 4.58 -11.18 13.09
C HIS A 13 4.44 -9.82 12.41
N TYR A 14 5.54 -9.20 11.99
CA TYR A 14 5.48 -7.93 11.26
C TYR A 14 4.99 -8.10 9.81
N LEU A 15 5.30 -9.23 9.17
CA LEU A 15 4.72 -9.57 7.87
C LEU A 15 3.20 -9.79 7.95
N GLU A 16 2.71 -10.48 8.99
CA GLU A 16 1.29 -10.62 9.26
C GLU A 16 0.61 -9.26 9.45
N LYS A 17 1.20 -8.37 10.26
CA LYS A 17 0.70 -7.00 10.42
C LYS A 17 0.63 -6.23 9.10
N PHE A 18 1.64 -6.39 8.25
CA PHE A 18 1.66 -5.75 6.94
C PHE A 18 0.54 -6.28 6.05
N TYR A 19 0.36 -7.61 6.03
CA TYR A 19 -0.71 -8.28 5.30
C TYR A 19 -2.09 -7.83 5.77
N SER A 20 -2.35 -7.80 7.09
CA SER A 20 -3.65 -7.38 7.63
C SER A 20 -3.94 -5.89 7.36
N LEU A 21 -2.92 -5.03 7.45
CA LEU A 21 -3.05 -3.62 7.09
C LEU A 21 -3.48 -3.46 5.63
N ASN A 22 -2.84 -4.21 4.72
CA ASN A 22 -3.21 -4.23 3.32
C ASN A 22 -4.65 -4.73 3.09
N GLU A 23 -5.09 -5.80 3.78
CA GLU A 23 -6.47 -6.29 3.63
C GLU A 23 -7.52 -5.24 4.01
N VAL A 24 -7.31 -4.56 5.13
CA VAL A 24 -8.23 -3.52 5.62
C VAL A 24 -8.33 -2.38 4.62
N GLU A 25 -7.19 -1.86 4.16
CA GLU A 25 -7.18 -0.71 3.25
C GLU A 25 -7.61 -1.09 1.82
N LEU A 26 -7.36 -2.32 1.36
CA LEU A 26 -7.94 -2.81 0.10
C LEU A 26 -9.47 -2.80 0.14
N ALA A 27 -10.08 -3.19 1.25
CA ALA A 27 -11.53 -3.13 1.41
C ALA A 27 -12.05 -1.67 1.37
N ASN A 28 -11.30 -0.72 1.92
CA ASN A 28 -11.62 0.71 1.85
C ASN A 28 -11.48 1.24 0.41
N PHE A 29 -10.37 0.92 -0.26
CA PHE A 29 -10.11 1.37 -1.64
C PHE A 29 -11.13 0.81 -2.63
N ALA A 30 -11.58 -0.43 -2.44
CA ALA A 30 -12.64 -1.03 -3.25
C ALA A 30 -13.98 -0.26 -3.12
N GLN A 31 -14.20 0.44 -2.00
CA GLN A 31 -15.36 1.31 -1.76
C GLN A 31 -15.11 2.77 -2.17
N GLY A 32 -13.96 3.07 -2.75
CA GLY A 32 -13.57 4.43 -3.13
C GLY A 32 -13.14 5.32 -1.95
N GLN A 33 -12.89 4.73 -0.78
CA GLN A 33 -12.48 5.47 0.43
C GLN A 33 -10.95 5.54 0.47
N PHE A 34 -10.39 6.72 0.20
CA PHE A 34 -8.94 6.96 0.16
C PHE A 34 -8.44 7.95 1.22
N ASP A 35 -9.29 8.35 2.17
CA ASP A 35 -8.97 9.38 3.17
C ASP A 35 -7.75 9.02 4.04
N ASN A 36 -7.53 7.72 4.27
CA ASN A 36 -6.43 7.20 5.08
C ASN A 36 -5.19 6.81 4.26
N LEU A 37 -5.12 7.11 2.96
CA LEU A 37 -4.05 6.65 2.07
C LEU A 37 -2.64 7.06 2.57
N GLU A 38 -2.50 8.27 3.08
CA GLU A 38 -1.22 8.75 3.64
C GLU A 38 -0.84 7.98 4.92
N HIS A 39 -1.80 7.76 5.82
CA HIS A 39 -1.57 6.98 7.04
C HIS A 39 -1.21 5.52 6.72
N PHE A 40 -1.89 4.92 5.75
CA PHE A 40 -1.58 3.60 5.22
C PHE A 40 -0.13 3.51 4.72
N TYR A 41 0.28 4.45 3.85
CA TYR A 41 1.64 4.51 3.32
C TYR A 41 2.68 4.65 4.43
N GLN A 42 2.49 5.60 5.35
CA GLN A 42 3.40 5.83 6.47
C GLN A 42 3.51 4.62 7.40
N THR A 43 2.40 3.93 7.67
CA THR A 43 2.40 2.74 8.52
C THR A 43 3.15 1.60 7.86
N ARG A 44 2.98 1.41 6.54
CA ARG A 44 3.75 0.43 5.76
C ARG A 44 5.25 0.69 5.80
N GLU A 45 5.66 1.94 5.57
CA GLU A 45 7.08 2.32 5.64
C GLU A 45 7.69 2.00 7.01
N ARG A 46 6.98 2.33 8.10
CA ARG A 46 7.44 1.97 9.46
C ARG A 46 7.57 0.47 9.68
N ILE A 47 6.63 -0.33 9.16
CA ILE A 47 6.73 -1.80 9.27
C ILE A 47 7.95 -2.30 8.48
N LEU A 48 8.22 -1.75 7.28
CA LEU A 48 9.41 -2.09 6.50
C LEU A 48 10.71 -1.71 7.22
N GLU A 49 10.76 -0.57 7.91
CA GLU A 49 11.90 -0.18 8.74
C GLU A 49 12.18 -1.20 9.85
N VAL A 50 11.12 -1.66 10.53
CA VAL A 50 11.24 -2.70 11.56
C VAL A 50 11.72 -4.02 10.95
N LEU A 51 11.16 -4.44 9.80
CA LEU A 51 11.61 -5.65 9.10
C LEU A 51 13.08 -5.57 8.70
N LYS A 52 13.55 -4.42 8.19
CA LYS A 52 14.97 -4.18 7.88
C LYS A 52 15.84 -4.31 9.13
N TYR A 53 15.39 -3.78 10.26
CA TYR A 53 16.11 -3.93 11.53
C TYR A 53 16.19 -5.39 11.96
N VAL A 54 15.07 -6.13 11.93
CA VAL A 54 15.03 -7.56 12.27
C VAL A 54 15.95 -8.37 11.36
N ASP A 55 15.98 -8.07 10.05
CA ASP A 55 16.89 -8.72 9.11
C ASP A 55 18.37 -8.48 9.43
N ALA A 56 18.73 -7.25 9.80
CA ALA A 56 20.08 -6.95 10.25
C ALA A 56 20.45 -7.67 11.57
N GLN A 57 19.48 -7.95 12.45
CA GLN A 57 19.73 -8.76 13.65
C GLN A 57 19.88 -10.25 13.32
N ILE A 58 19.09 -10.76 12.38
CA ILE A 58 19.17 -12.14 11.89
C ILE A 58 20.56 -12.39 11.30
N GLU A 59 21.06 -11.49 10.46
CA GLU A 59 22.38 -11.58 9.84
C GLU A 59 23.50 -11.60 10.89
N LYS A 60 23.46 -10.70 11.87
CA LYS A 60 24.42 -10.68 12.99
C LYS A 60 24.43 -11.98 13.78
N VAL A 61 23.26 -12.48 14.16
CA VAL A 61 23.14 -13.72 14.93
C VAL A 61 23.63 -14.90 14.11
N HIS A 62 23.34 -14.95 12.81
CA HIS A 62 23.83 -15.98 11.92
C HIS A 62 25.37 -15.97 11.82
N ASP A 63 25.98 -14.79 11.70
CA ASP A 63 27.45 -14.65 11.64
C ASP A 63 28.14 -15.02 12.98
N GLU A 64 27.49 -14.71 14.11
CA GLU A 64 27.94 -15.07 15.45
C GLU A 64 27.80 -16.58 15.73
N GLU A 65 26.68 -17.19 15.33
CA GLU A 65 26.36 -18.61 15.56
C GLU A 65 27.04 -19.55 14.55
N ALA A 66 27.50 -19.06 13.40
CA ALA A 66 28.27 -19.84 12.41
C ALA A 66 29.58 -20.43 12.98
N GLN A 67 30.03 -19.97 14.16
CA GLN A 67 31.21 -20.50 14.86
C GLN A 67 30.89 -21.53 15.97
N GLN A 68 29.63 -21.81 16.28
CA GLN A 68 29.23 -22.76 17.33
C GLN A 68 28.40 -23.93 16.77
N ASN A 69 28.93 -25.16 16.92
CA ASN A 69 28.32 -26.38 16.40
C ASN A 69 26.95 -26.71 17.05
N GLY A 70 26.00 -27.09 16.20
CA GLY A 70 24.97 -28.10 16.48
C GLY A 70 23.52 -27.62 16.64
N ILE A 71 22.89 -27.11 15.58
CA ILE A 71 21.43 -26.94 15.53
C ILE A 71 20.76 -28.32 15.70
N THR A 72 19.85 -28.45 16.66
CA THR A 72 19.09 -29.69 16.85
C THR A 72 18.09 -29.91 15.72
N GLU A 73 17.69 -31.16 15.46
CA GLU A 73 16.66 -31.47 14.46
C GLU A 73 15.32 -30.73 14.73
N GLY A 74 14.97 -30.53 16.00
CA GLY A 74 13.79 -29.77 16.39
C GLY A 74 13.88 -28.29 15.98
N GLU A 75 15.02 -27.65 16.25
CA GLU A 75 15.26 -26.26 15.86
C GLU A 75 15.34 -26.09 14.34
N ARG A 76 15.94 -27.04 13.62
CA ARG A 76 15.96 -27.05 12.16
C ARG A 76 14.54 -27.08 11.59
N ARG A 77 13.63 -27.85 12.20
CA ARG A 77 12.22 -27.89 11.79
C ARG A 77 11.52 -26.55 12.05
N GLU A 78 11.70 -25.96 13.23
CA GLU A 78 11.10 -24.66 13.58
C GLU A 78 11.58 -23.54 12.64
N VAL A 79 12.88 -23.50 12.31
CA VAL A 79 13.42 -22.54 11.33
C VAL A 79 12.77 -22.74 9.96
N LYS A 80 12.61 -23.99 9.51
CA LYS A 80 11.97 -24.29 8.22
C LYS A 80 10.50 -23.87 8.20
N GLU A 81 9.77 -24.11 9.27
CA GLU A 81 8.37 -23.67 9.42
C GLU A 81 8.28 -22.15 9.39
N ALA A 82 9.14 -21.45 10.13
CA ALA A 82 9.17 -19.99 10.15
C ALA A 82 9.50 -19.40 8.76
N LEU A 83 10.43 -20.00 8.01
CA LEU A 83 10.75 -19.58 6.64
C LEU A 83 9.60 -19.84 5.66
N ALA A 84 8.88 -20.95 5.81
CA ALA A 84 7.71 -21.23 4.97
C ALA A 84 6.58 -20.21 5.21
N ILE A 85 6.31 -19.86 6.47
CA ILE A 85 5.35 -18.81 6.84
C ILE A 85 5.76 -17.46 6.24
N LYS A 86 7.06 -17.12 6.32
CA LYS A 86 7.60 -15.90 5.70
C LYS A 86 7.29 -15.86 4.20
N ASP A 87 7.60 -16.95 3.49
CA ASP A 87 7.42 -17.02 2.03
C ASP A 87 5.95 -16.88 1.65
N GLU A 88 5.04 -17.49 2.42
CA GLU A 88 3.60 -17.35 2.23
C GLU A 88 3.13 -15.90 2.40
N TYR A 89 3.51 -15.22 3.50
CA TYR A 89 3.12 -13.83 3.70
C TYR A 89 3.68 -12.91 2.62
N VAL A 90 4.95 -13.08 2.24
CA VAL A 90 5.57 -12.26 1.18
C VAL A 90 4.83 -12.42 -0.15
N ALA A 91 4.49 -13.65 -0.54
CA ALA A 91 3.76 -13.89 -1.78
C ALA A 91 2.39 -13.20 -1.77
N ARG A 92 1.64 -13.32 -0.66
CA ARG A 92 0.33 -12.69 -0.51
C ARG A 92 0.41 -11.15 -0.48
N ILE A 93 1.40 -10.59 0.19
CA ILE A 93 1.61 -9.13 0.24
C ILE A 93 1.88 -8.57 -1.16
N ILE A 94 2.68 -9.26 -1.97
CA ILE A 94 2.95 -8.85 -3.35
C ILE A 94 1.66 -8.84 -4.18
N GLU A 95 0.82 -9.86 -4.02
CA GLU A 95 -0.48 -9.92 -4.70
C GLU A 95 -1.41 -8.77 -4.27
N GLN A 96 -1.47 -8.47 -2.96
CA GLN A 96 -2.21 -7.34 -2.43
C GLN A 96 -1.70 -6.00 -3.00
N ASP A 97 -0.39 -5.83 -3.14
CA ASP A 97 0.19 -4.59 -3.68
C ASP A 97 -0.20 -4.36 -5.14
N ILE A 98 -0.31 -5.42 -5.94
CA ILE A 98 -0.84 -5.33 -7.30
C ILE A 98 -2.29 -4.84 -7.28
N GLN A 99 -3.11 -5.32 -6.34
CA GLN A 99 -4.49 -4.89 -6.19
C GLN A 99 -4.59 -3.42 -5.72
N VAL A 100 -3.75 -3.01 -4.77
CA VAL A 100 -3.68 -1.62 -4.28
C VAL A 100 -3.36 -0.68 -5.44
N LEU A 101 -2.35 -1.01 -6.25
CA LEU A 101 -1.98 -0.23 -7.43
C LEU A 101 -3.14 -0.13 -8.43
N ALA A 102 -3.86 -1.22 -8.66
CA ALA A 102 -5.03 -1.22 -9.54
C ALA A 102 -6.14 -0.29 -9.03
N CYS A 103 -6.46 -0.33 -7.73
CA CYS A 103 -7.45 0.57 -7.12
C CYS A 103 -7.05 2.04 -7.25
N ILE A 104 -5.77 2.37 -6.99
CA ILE A 104 -5.25 3.73 -7.12
C ILE A 104 -5.33 4.22 -8.57
N GLU A 105 -4.95 3.38 -9.54
CA GLU A 105 -5.05 3.72 -10.97
C GLU A 105 -6.49 3.96 -11.42
N MET A 106 -7.43 3.13 -10.95
CA MET A 106 -8.87 3.33 -11.22
C MET A 106 -9.36 4.67 -10.65
N ALA A 107 -9.03 4.98 -9.39
CA ALA A 107 -9.40 6.23 -8.75
C ALA A 107 -8.80 7.45 -9.48
N LYS A 108 -7.51 7.39 -9.84
CA LYS A 108 -6.82 8.42 -10.62
C LYS A 108 -7.54 8.69 -11.94
N ASN A 109 -7.90 7.63 -12.66
CA ASN A 109 -8.61 7.74 -13.94
C ASN A 109 -10.02 8.33 -13.77
N SER A 110 -10.74 8.00 -12.69
CA SER A 110 -12.04 8.62 -12.37
C SER A 110 -11.91 10.12 -12.17
N ILE A 111 -10.98 10.55 -11.31
CA ILE A 111 -10.72 11.96 -11.01
C ILE A 111 -10.36 12.75 -12.28
N ILE A 112 -9.54 12.18 -13.17
CA ILE A 112 -9.19 12.83 -14.44
C ILE A 112 -10.43 13.05 -15.32
N ARG A 113 -11.36 12.08 -15.39
CA ARG A 113 -12.60 12.21 -16.17
C ARG A 113 -13.50 13.29 -15.57
N GLU A 114 -13.68 13.29 -14.25
CA GLU A 114 -14.47 14.30 -13.55
C GLU A 114 -13.90 15.72 -13.76
N LEU A 115 -12.58 15.88 -13.66
CA LEU A 115 -11.92 17.17 -13.94
C LEU A 115 -12.12 17.63 -15.38
N GLN A 116 -12.09 16.72 -16.35
CA GLN A 116 -12.38 17.04 -17.74
C GLN A 116 -13.84 17.49 -17.94
N GLU A 117 -14.78 16.81 -17.27
CA GLU A 117 -16.20 17.17 -17.31
C GLU A 117 -16.45 18.55 -16.69
N VAL A 118 -15.92 18.82 -15.49
CA VAL A 118 -16.02 20.14 -14.84
C VAL A 118 -15.45 21.24 -15.73
N ARG A 119 -14.31 21.00 -16.40
CA ARG A 119 -13.74 21.95 -17.37
C ARG A 119 -14.66 22.20 -18.57
N ARG A 120 -15.31 21.16 -19.11
CA ARG A 120 -16.28 21.29 -20.21
C ARG A 120 -17.53 22.05 -19.77
N SER A 121 -18.09 21.71 -18.61
CA SER A 121 -19.27 22.38 -18.03
C SER A 121 -18.99 23.86 -17.75
N ARG A 122 -17.80 24.19 -17.22
CA ARG A 122 -17.39 25.59 -17.02
C ARG A 122 -17.31 26.37 -18.33
N LYS A 123 -16.78 25.77 -19.40
CA LYS A 123 -16.75 26.39 -20.74
C LYS A 123 -18.16 26.63 -21.29
N ALA A 124 -19.06 25.64 -21.15
CA ALA A 124 -20.45 25.76 -21.57
C ALA A 124 -21.16 26.91 -20.84
N VAL A 125 -21.07 26.96 -19.50
CA VAL A 125 -21.66 28.03 -18.68
C VAL A 125 -21.07 29.41 -19.01
N GLY A 126 -19.76 29.50 -19.27
CA GLY A 126 -19.12 30.74 -19.74
C GLY A 126 -19.67 31.23 -21.09
N GLY A 127 -19.96 30.30 -22.00
CA GLY A 127 -20.59 30.60 -23.30
C GLY A 127 -22.01 31.16 -23.19
N TYR A 128 -22.79 30.73 -22.19
CA TYR A 128 -24.14 31.24 -21.94
C TYR A 128 -24.13 32.65 -21.32
N LYS A 129 -23.17 32.98 -20.45
CA LYS A 129 -23.05 34.33 -19.86
C LYS A 129 -22.64 35.41 -20.88
N SER A 130 -21.99 35.04 -21.98
CA SER A 130 -21.47 35.99 -22.99
C SER A 130 -22.51 36.44 -24.04
N LYS A 131 -23.69 35.79 -24.12
CA LYS A 131 -24.70 36.09 -25.16
C LYS A 131 -25.78 37.11 -24.76
N THR A 132 -25.63 37.81 -23.63
CA THR A 132 -26.60 38.83 -23.23
C THR A 132 -26.00 40.21 -23.41
N PHE A 133 -26.65 41.02 -24.27
CA PHE A 133 -26.42 42.44 -24.57
C PHE A 133 -25.41 42.81 -25.67
N ASN A 134 -25.80 42.57 -26.92
CA ASN A 134 -25.43 43.47 -28.03
C ASN A 134 -26.53 43.61 -29.10
N ASN A 135 -27.81 43.41 -28.73
CA ASN A 135 -28.92 43.87 -29.56
C ASN A 135 -29.17 45.34 -29.22
N ARG A 136 -28.50 46.23 -29.96
CA ARG A 136 -29.00 47.59 -30.16
C ARG A 136 -30.33 47.47 -30.91
N LEU A 137 -31.43 47.64 -30.20
CA LEU A 137 -32.72 47.96 -30.81
C LEU A 137 -32.54 49.32 -31.49
N ASN A 138 -32.47 49.32 -32.82
CA ASN A 138 -32.70 50.54 -33.59
C ASN A 138 -34.20 50.79 -33.53
N GLU A 139 -34.64 51.73 -32.71
CA GLU A 139 -35.96 52.34 -32.87
C GLU A 139 -35.88 53.27 -34.10
N GLU A 140 -36.65 52.94 -35.13
CA GLU A 140 -36.94 53.82 -36.26
C GLU A 140 -37.68 55.07 -35.77
N VAL A 141 -37.17 56.26 -36.11
CA VAL A 141 -37.96 57.50 -36.27
C VAL A 141 -37.41 58.28 -37.47
#